data_AF-A0A7I8WCW9-F1
#
_entry.id   AF-A0A7I8WCW9-F1
#
_cell.length_a   1.000
_cell.length_b   1.000
_cell.length_c   1.000
_cell.angle_alpha   90.00
_cell.angle_beta   90.00
_cell.angle_gamma   90.00
#
_symmetry.space_group_name_H-M   'P 1'
#
loop_
_entity.id
_entity.type
_entity.pdbx_description
1 polymer ?
#
loop_
_entity_poly.entity_id
_entity_poly.type
_entity_poly.pdbx_seq_one_letter_code
_entity_poly.pdbx_strand_id
1 'polypeptide(L)'
;MTVFIKESYGEKGKESLTKIYDDLQINLKCCGAGLGMEDWRNSSYVKHHYNDRVPESCCKPDKDCIKTADVDEIYTTSCGEALKELLKKHAGILSGIVFGFIGFQVAIVFIAIYLRSNIGQFTCSKY
;
A
#
# COMPACT_ATOMS: atom_id res chain seq x y z
N MET A 1 -11.07 5.86 0.56
CA MET A 1 -9.65 6.20 0.27
C MET A 1 -9.47 7.70 0.02
N THR A 2 -10.42 8.39 -0.62
CA THR A 2 -10.38 9.85 -0.89
C THR A 2 -10.53 10.75 0.34
N VAL A 3 -11.16 10.27 1.42
CA VAL A 3 -11.35 11.04 2.67
C VAL A 3 -10.02 11.40 3.33
N PHE A 4 -9.02 10.52 3.24
CA PHE A 4 -7.71 10.74 3.88
C PHE A 4 -6.98 11.97 3.28
N ILE A 5 -6.84 12.01 1.96
CA ILE A 5 -6.16 13.13 1.29
C ILE A 5 -6.92 14.45 1.39
N LYS A 6 -8.24 14.41 1.58
CA LYS A 6 -9.04 15.62 1.75
C LYS A 6 -8.86 16.29 3.11
N GLU A 7 -8.60 15.53 4.16
CA GLU A 7 -8.67 16.02 5.55
C GLU A 7 -7.35 15.89 6.33
N SER A 8 -6.36 15.18 5.81
CA SER A 8 -5.16 14.79 6.59
C SER A 8 -3.84 15.02 5.88
N TYR A 9 -3.85 15.18 4.56
CA TYR A 9 -2.63 15.43 3.81
C TYR A 9 -2.16 16.88 4.01
N GLY A 10 -0.89 17.06 4.38
CA GLY A 10 -0.32 18.38 4.66
C GLY A 10 -0.75 19.02 5.99
N GLU A 11 -1.50 18.30 6.84
CA GLU A 11 -1.91 18.80 8.16
C GLU A 11 -0.80 18.67 9.20
N LYS A 12 -0.71 19.66 10.10
CA LYS A 12 0.24 19.64 11.22
C LYS A 12 -0.03 18.45 12.15
N GLY A 13 1.02 17.71 12.52
CA GLY A 13 0.93 16.49 13.32
C GLY A 13 0.58 15.22 12.53
N LYS A 14 0.46 15.31 11.19
CA LYS A 14 0.21 14.17 10.27
C LYS A 14 1.29 14.08 9.18
N GLU A 15 2.48 14.57 9.44
CA GLU A 15 3.60 14.63 8.49
C GLU A 15 4.03 13.22 8.05
N SER A 16 4.02 12.25 8.97
CA SER A 16 4.32 10.85 8.66
C SER A 16 3.35 10.26 7.64
N LEU A 17 2.07 10.59 7.77
CA LEU A 17 1.02 10.11 6.86
C LEU A 17 1.12 10.80 5.50
N THR A 18 1.47 12.09 5.48
CA THR A 18 1.76 12.85 4.26
C THR A 18 2.93 12.21 3.52
N LYS A 19 4.04 11.93 4.21
CA LYS A 19 5.23 11.29 3.63
C LYS A 19 4.94 9.91 3.05
N ILE A 20 4.21 9.06 3.78
CA ILE A 20 3.81 7.74 3.27
C ILE A 20 3.00 7.88 1.98
N TYR A 21 2.16 8.90 1.90
CA TYR A 21 1.35 9.15 0.73
C TYR A 21 2.17 9.69 -0.44
N ASP A 22 3.14 10.58 -0.18
CA ASP A 22 4.09 11.05 -1.19
C ASP A 22 4.92 9.89 -1.74
N ASP A 23 5.44 9.03 -0.86
CA ASP A 23 6.17 7.84 -1.25
C ASP A 23 5.30 6.92 -2.12
N LEU A 24 4.00 6.79 -1.81
CA LEU A 24 3.07 6.02 -2.64
C LEU A 24 2.93 6.61 -4.04
N GLN A 25 2.72 7.93 -4.13
CA GLN A 25 2.55 8.63 -5.41
C GLN A 25 3.80 8.54 -6.29
N ILE A 26 4.97 8.74 -5.70
CA ILE A 26 6.26 8.66 -6.40
C ILE A 26 6.56 7.22 -6.85
N ASN A 27 6.42 6.25 -5.94
CA ASN A 27 6.81 4.86 -6.24
C ASN A 27 5.84 4.16 -7.17
N LEU A 28 4.54 4.45 -7.08
CA LEU A 28 3.53 3.88 -7.97
C LEU A 28 3.24 4.73 -9.21
N LYS A 29 3.87 5.90 -9.33
CA LYS A 29 3.67 6.84 -10.44
C LYS A 29 2.18 7.16 -10.64
N CYS A 30 1.54 7.58 -9.55
CA CYS A 30 0.11 7.81 -9.48
C CYS A 30 -0.20 9.15 -8.79
N CYS A 31 -1.42 9.65 -8.97
CA CYS A 31 -1.87 10.88 -8.33
C CYS A 31 -3.26 10.72 -7.71
N GLY A 32 -3.46 11.34 -6.54
CA GLY A 32 -4.70 11.26 -5.79
C GLY A 32 -5.03 9.83 -5.32
N ALA A 33 -6.20 9.65 -4.71
CA ALA A 33 -6.57 8.38 -4.10
C ALA A 33 -7.42 7.51 -5.03
N GLY A 34 -8.37 8.11 -5.74
CA GLY A 34 -9.31 7.38 -6.59
C GLY A 34 -9.86 8.17 -7.76
N LEU A 35 -9.93 9.50 -7.68
CA LEU A 35 -10.39 10.37 -8.77
C LEU A 35 -9.23 11.12 -9.46
N GLY A 36 -7.99 10.73 -9.18
CA GLY A 36 -6.81 11.38 -9.76
C GLY A 36 -6.63 12.79 -9.18
N MET A 37 -6.35 13.75 -10.05
CA MET A 37 -6.17 15.16 -9.66
C MET A 37 -7.43 15.77 -9.00
N GLU A 38 -8.62 15.28 -9.34
CA GLU A 38 -9.89 15.83 -8.81
C GLU A 38 -10.06 15.61 -7.31
N ASP A 39 -9.32 14.65 -6.73
CA ASP A 39 -9.34 14.47 -5.29
C ASP A 39 -8.74 15.67 -4.53
N TRP A 40 -7.82 16.40 -5.17
CA TRP A 40 -7.14 17.55 -4.58
C TRP A 40 -7.97 18.82 -4.59
N ARG A 41 -8.87 18.99 -5.57
CA ARG A 41 -9.65 20.22 -5.82
C ARG A 41 -10.40 20.79 -4.60
N ASN A 42 -10.78 19.96 -3.64
CA ASN A 42 -11.49 20.36 -2.42
C ASN A 42 -10.78 19.91 -1.12
N SER A 43 -9.52 19.50 -1.21
CA SER A 43 -8.71 19.07 -0.06
C SER A 43 -8.34 20.24 0.85
N SER A 44 -8.08 19.97 2.14
CA SER A 44 -7.54 20.96 3.07
C SER A 44 -6.18 21.48 2.59
N TYR A 45 -5.38 20.62 1.95
CA TYR A 45 -4.09 20.98 1.37
C TYR A 45 -4.18 22.17 0.40
N VAL A 46 -4.99 22.09 -0.67
CA VAL A 46 -5.12 23.20 -1.64
C VAL A 46 -5.80 24.43 -1.04
N LYS A 47 -6.62 24.26 0.01
CA LYS A 47 -7.22 25.40 0.74
C LYS A 47 -6.16 26.17 1.54
N HIS A 48 -5.22 25.47 2.15
CA HIS A 48 -4.08 26.07 2.85
C HIS A 48 -3.00 26.58 1.88
N HIS A 49 -2.91 25.99 0.69
CA HIS A 49 -1.96 26.32 -0.36
C HIS A 49 -2.69 26.91 -1.58
N TYR A 50 -3.09 28.18 -1.48
CA TYR A 50 -4.04 28.85 -2.38
C TYR A 50 -3.73 28.80 -3.89
N ASN A 51 -2.50 28.47 -4.28
CA ASN A 51 -2.06 28.37 -5.68
C ASN A 51 -1.74 26.94 -6.14
N ASP A 52 -1.73 25.98 -5.22
CA ASP A 52 -1.34 24.61 -5.51
C ASP A 52 -2.60 23.81 -5.87
N ARG A 53 -2.54 23.09 -6.98
CA ARG A 53 -3.62 22.21 -7.46
C ARG A 53 -3.40 20.77 -7.05
N VAL A 54 -2.13 20.36 -6.95
CA VAL A 54 -1.68 19.02 -6.59
C VAL A 54 -0.37 19.14 -5.81
N PRO A 55 -0.01 18.16 -4.96
CA PRO A 55 1.31 18.14 -4.35
C PRO A 55 2.41 17.81 -5.36
N GLU A 56 3.66 18.13 -5.02
CA GLU A 56 4.84 17.83 -5.85
C GLU A 56 4.99 16.34 -6.17
N SER A 57 4.61 15.46 -5.24
CA SER A 57 4.64 14.00 -5.39
C SER A 57 3.72 13.46 -6.49
N CYS A 58 2.76 14.26 -6.97
CA CYS A 58 1.90 13.96 -8.11
C CYS A 58 2.57 14.29 -9.47
N CYS A 59 3.65 15.07 -9.48
CA CYS A 59 4.35 15.47 -10.70
C CYS A 59 5.28 14.37 -11.23
N LYS A 60 5.39 14.30 -12.55
CA LYS A 60 6.46 13.53 -13.22
C LYS A 60 7.83 14.15 -12.92
N PRO A 61 8.92 13.38 -13.01
CA PRO A 61 10.26 13.89 -12.77
C PRO A 61 10.56 15.12 -13.63
N ASP A 62 11.22 16.11 -13.04
CA ASP A 62 11.65 17.35 -13.69
C ASP A 62 10.51 18.23 -14.25
N LYS A 63 9.29 18.09 -13.73
CA LYS A 63 8.12 18.91 -14.08
C LYS A 63 7.64 19.73 -12.89
N ASP A 64 7.42 21.03 -13.09
CA ASP A 64 6.72 21.90 -12.13
C ASP A 64 5.24 21.94 -12.46
N CYS A 65 4.52 20.94 -11.96
CA CYS A 65 3.10 20.75 -12.26
C CYS A 65 2.18 21.25 -11.14
N ILE A 66 2.74 21.75 -10.02
CA ILE A 66 2.01 22.01 -8.77
C ILE A 66 0.85 22.99 -9.00
N LYS A 67 1.08 24.02 -9.83
CA LYS A 67 0.10 25.09 -10.09
C LYS A 67 -0.75 24.86 -11.34
N THR A 68 -0.18 24.19 -12.35
CA THR A 68 -0.83 23.96 -13.64
C THR A 68 -1.71 22.71 -13.59
N ALA A 69 -1.24 21.66 -12.92
CA ALA A 69 -1.77 20.30 -12.98
C ALA A 69 -2.01 19.85 -14.43
N ASP A 70 -1.08 20.19 -15.33
CA ASP A 70 -1.16 19.79 -16.73
C ASP A 70 -1.09 18.26 -16.85
N VAL A 71 -1.98 17.68 -17.66
CA VAL A 71 -2.13 16.23 -17.86
C VAL A 71 -0.84 15.57 -18.36
N ASP A 72 -0.01 16.33 -19.08
CA ASP A 72 1.28 15.87 -19.57
C ASP A 72 2.37 15.88 -18.49
N GLU A 73 2.17 16.63 -17.41
CA GLU A 73 3.14 16.83 -16.33
C GLU A 73 2.80 16.04 -15.07
N ILE A 74 1.53 15.66 -14.87
CA ILE A 74 1.07 14.86 -13.73
C ILE A 74 1.01 13.36 -14.04
N TYR A 75 1.02 12.53 -13.00
CA TYR A 75 0.54 11.16 -13.11
C TYR A 75 -0.99 11.12 -13.25
N THR A 76 -1.48 10.57 -14.35
CA THR A 76 -2.92 10.52 -14.65
C THR A 76 -3.65 9.36 -13.96
N THR A 77 -2.93 8.28 -13.65
CA THR A 77 -3.47 7.10 -12.95
C THR A 77 -3.72 7.40 -11.48
N SER A 78 -4.88 6.96 -10.96
CA SER A 78 -5.17 7.08 -9.53
C SER A 78 -4.37 6.08 -8.70
N CYS A 79 -3.94 6.43 -7.48
CA CYS A 79 -3.17 5.49 -6.67
C CYS A 79 -3.96 4.25 -6.24
N GLY A 80 -5.28 4.37 -6.10
CA GLY A 80 -6.14 3.21 -5.88
C GLY A 80 -6.17 2.24 -7.05
N GLU A 81 -6.01 2.72 -8.28
CA GLU A 81 -5.91 1.89 -9.48
C GLU A 81 -4.50 1.30 -9.64
N ALA A 82 -3.46 2.12 -9.52
CA ALA A 82 -2.06 1.67 -9.61
C ALA A 82 -1.75 0.59 -8.56
N LEU A 83 -2.25 0.74 -7.33
CA LEU A 83 -2.11 -0.27 -6.28
C LEU A 83 -2.83 -1.57 -6.64
N LYS A 84 -4.05 -1.49 -7.19
CA LYS A 84 -4.78 -2.68 -7.64
C LYS A 84 -4.04 -3.41 -8.75
N GLU A 85 -3.46 -2.68 -9.69
CA GLU A 85 -2.67 -3.26 -10.78
C GLU A 85 -1.41 -3.94 -10.24
N LEU A 86 -0.69 -3.29 -9.32
CA LEU A 86 0.48 -3.86 -8.66
C LEU A 86 0.13 -5.15 -7.90
N LEU A 87 -0.97 -5.12 -7.13
CA LEU A 87 -1.45 -6.30 -6.42
C LEU A 87 -1.84 -7.43 -7.38
N LYS A 88 -2.54 -7.13 -8.48
CA LYS A 88 -2.89 -8.12 -9.50
C LYS A 88 -1.65 -8.72 -10.15
N LYS A 89 -0.65 -7.90 -10.47
CA LYS A 89 0.62 -8.32 -11.09
C LYS A 89 1.39 -9.29 -10.21
N HIS A 90 1.34 -9.12 -8.89
CA HIS A 90 2.08 -9.94 -7.93
C HIS A 90 1.19 -10.90 -7.12
N ALA A 91 -0.11 -11.01 -7.43
CA ALA A 91 -1.07 -11.79 -6.67
C ALA A 91 -0.67 -13.27 -6.55
N GLY A 92 -0.14 -13.85 -7.63
CA GLY A 92 0.30 -15.25 -7.65
C GLY A 92 1.49 -15.54 -6.75
N ILE A 93 2.45 -14.62 -6.65
CA ILE A 93 3.61 -14.78 -5.75
C ILE A 93 3.16 -14.63 -4.30
N LEU A 94 2.34 -13.61 -4.02
CA LEU A 94 1.80 -13.37 -2.68
C LEU A 94 0.96 -14.55 -2.19
N SER A 95 0.08 -15.10 -3.05
CA SER A 95 -0.72 -16.27 -2.70
C SER A 95 0.17 -17.49 -2.47
N GLY A 96 1.19 -17.70 -3.30
CA GLY A 96 2.16 -18.78 -3.14
C GLY A 96 2.88 -18.76 -1.78
N ILE A 97 3.33 -17.59 -1.31
CA ILE A 97 3.98 -17.44 0.00
C ILE A 97 3.01 -17.85 1.12
N VAL A 98 1.76 -17.38 1.06
CA VAL A 98 0.74 -17.68 2.08
C VAL A 98 0.41 -19.17 2.09
N PHE A 99 0.14 -19.77 0.93
CA PHE A 99 -0.13 -21.20 0.85
C PHE A 99 1.06 -22.05 1.29
N GLY A 100 2.28 -21.64 0.94
CA GLY A 100 3.51 -22.30 1.38
C GLY A 100 3.67 -22.26 2.90
N PHE A 101 3.42 -21.11 3.53
CA PHE A 101 3.47 -20.97 4.98
C PHE A 101 2.42 -21.85 5.67
N ILE A 102 1.19 -21.88 5.16
CA ILE A 102 0.12 -22.75 5.67
C ILE A 102 0.52 -24.23 5.55
N GLY A 103 1.03 -24.66 4.38
CA GLY A 103 1.48 -26.03 4.17
C GLY A 103 2.61 -26.43 5.12
N PHE A 104 3.57 -25.53 5.37
CA PHE A 104 4.65 -25.73 6.32
C PHE A 104 4.15 -25.91 7.75
N GLN A 105 3.23 -25.04 8.20
CA GLN A 105 2.61 -25.15 9.52
C GLN A 105 1.87 -26.48 9.70
N VAL A 106 1.11 -26.89 8.68
CA VAL A 106 0.39 -28.17 8.69
C VAL A 106 1.37 -29.35 8.79
N ALA A 107 2.46 -29.34 8.03
CA ALA A 107 3.49 -30.37 8.10
C ALA A 107 4.13 -30.47 9.49
N ILE A 108 4.44 -29.34 10.14
CA ILE A 108 4.96 -29.31 11.52
C ILE A 108 4.00 -29.98 12.48
N VAL A 109 2.71 -29.65 12.42
CA VAL A 109 1.69 -30.23 13.31
C VAL A 109 1.59 -31.74 13.10
N PHE A 110 1.59 -32.21 11.85
CA PHE A 110 1.57 -33.65 11.56
C PHE A 110 2.80 -34.37 12.11
N ILE A 111 4.00 -33.82 11.93
CA ILE A 111 5.24 -34.39 12.45
C ILE A 111 5.21 -34.43 13.98
N ALA A 112 4.72 -33.38 14.64
CA ALA A 112 4.59 -33.35 16.10
C ALA A 112 3.63 -34.43 16.63
N ILE A 113 2.49 -34.62 15.95
CA ILE A 113 1.54 -35.71 16.29
C ILE A 113 2.19 -37.07 16.08
N TYR A 114 2.88 -37.28 14.96
CA TYR A 114 3.57 -38.53 14.66
C TYR A 114 4.65 -38.86 15.70
N LEU A 115 5.49 -37.88 16.04
CA LEU A 115 6.54 -38.01 17.06
C LEU A 115 5.93 -38.32 18.43
N ARG A 116 4.82 -37.68 18.82
CA ARG A 116 4.12 -37.98 20.08
C ARG A 116 3.67 -39.44 20.14
N SER A 117 3.08 -39.95 19.08
CA SER A 117 2.60 -41.34 19.02
C SER A 117 3.74 -42.35 19.12
N ASN A 118 4.88 -42.09 18.48
CA ASN A 118 6.05 -42.97 18.54
C ASN A 118 6.80 -42.87 19.88
N ILE A 119 6.91 -41.69 20.49
CA ILE A 119 7.58 -41.53 21.79
C ILE A 119 6.70 -42.05 22.93
N GLY A 120 5.37 -41.95 22.81
CA GLY A 120 4.42 -42.50 23.80
C GLY A 120 4.54 -44.02 23.99
N GLN A 121 4.99 -44.77 22.97
CA GLN A 121 5.29 -46.20 23.10
C GLN A 121 6.51 -46.48 24.00
N PHE A 122 7.54 -45.62 23.99
CA PHE A 122 8.74 -45.82 24.81
C PHE A 122 8.54 -45.46 26.27
N THR A 123 7.60 -44.57 26.60
CA THR A 123 7.27 -44.22 28.00
C THR A 123 6.30 -45.20 28.66
N CYS A 124 5.32 -45.76 27.94
CA CYS A 124 4.43 -46.80 28.50
C CYS A 124 5.10 -48.19 28.60
N SER A 125 6.20 -48.44 27.90
CA SER A 125 6.96 -49.69 28.05
C SER A 125 7.97 -49.66 29.22
N LYS A 126 8.15 -48.51 29.88
CA LYS A 126 9.09 -48.33 31.00
C LYS A 126 8.43 -48.13 32.37
N TYR A 127 7.12 -48.32 32.47
CA TYR A 127 6.38 -48.33 33.74
C TYR A 127 5.50 -49.57 33.84
#